data_AF-A0A952GN41-F1
#
_entry.id   AF-A0A952GN41-F1
#
_cell.length_a   1.000
_cell.length_b   1.000
_cell.length_c   1.000
_cell.angle_alpha   90.00
_cell.angle_beta   90.00
_cell.angle_gamma   90.00
#
_symmetry.space_group_name_H-M   'P 1'
#
loop_
_entity.id
_entity.type
_entity.pdbx_description
1 polymer ?
#
loop_
_entity_poly.entity_id
_entity_poly.type
_entity_poly.pdbx_seq_one_letter_code
_entity_poly.pdbx_strand_id
1 'polypeptide(L)'
;MGKAAAARKLASAAAFGGGGLSLLGALSYGVLRFEAKIARKAIGRIDAPVPDATGWYGRGRPGPAIKIALLGDSSAAGYGVDTVEQTPGALLGSAVAAGADRRVHLREFCFSGAKSIQLAEQVDAA
;
A
#
# COMPACT_ATOMS: atom_id res chain seq x y z
N MET A 1 -11.18 -8.48 60.00
CA MET A 1 -10.35 -7.99 58.88
C MET A 1 -10.71 -6.52 58.63
N GLY A 2 -9.74 -5.60 58.69
CA GLY A 2 -10.02 -4.15 58.63
C GLY A 2 -10.28 -3.65 57.20
N LYS A 3 -11.19 -2.67 57.05
CA LYS A 3 -11.56 -2.03 55.77
C LYS A 3 -10.34 -1.59 54.94
N ALA A 4 -9.26 -1.16 55.60
CA ALA A 4 -8.01 -0.77 54.96
C ALA A 4 -7.30 -1.92 54.23
N ALA A 5 -7.35 -3.16 54.76
CA ALA A 5 -6.73 -4.32 54.12
C ALA A 5 -7.53 -4.78 52.88
N ALA A 6 -8.86 -4.68 52.93
CA ALA A 6 -9.73 -4.95 51.79
C ALA A 6 -9.53 -3.92 50.67
N ALA A 7 -9.41 -2.63 51.01
CA ALA A 7 -9.11 -1.57 50.06
C ALA A 7 -7.75 -1.77 49.37
N ARG A 8 -6.72 -2.18 50.13
CA ARG A 8 -5.38 -2.48 49.58
C ARG A 8 -5.41 -3.66 48.60
N LYS A 9 -6.21 -4.69 48.89
CA LYS A 9 -6.35 -5.88 48.03
C LYS A 9 -7.13 -5.60 46.75
N LEU A 10 -8.13 -4.72 46.80
CA LEU A 10 -8.85 -4.22 45.62
C LEU A 10 -7.96 -3.34 44.74
N ALA A 11 -7.19 -2.43 45.35
CA ALA A 11 -6.23 -1.60 44.63
C ALA A 11 -5.15 -2.45 43.95
N SER A 12 -4.63 -3.48 44.62
CA SER A 12 -3.65 -4.39 44.01
C SER A 12 -4.27 -5.28 42.94
N ALA A 13 -5.52 -5.73 43.08
CA ALA A 13 -6.22 -6.48 42.03
C ALA A 13 -6.58 -5.62 40.82
N ALA A 14 -6.83 -4.33 41.01
CA ALA A 14 -7.02 -3.38 39.91
C ALA A 14 -5.68 -3.01 39.23
N ALA A 15 -4.59 -2.87 40.00
CA ALA A 15 -3.27 -2.53 39.48
C ALA A 15 -2.55 -3.71 38.80
N PHE A 16 -2.71 -4.93 39.32
CA PHE A 16 -2.01 -6.14 38.86
C PHE A 16 -2.92 -7.23 38.27
N GLY A 17 -4.25 -7.08 38.35
CA GLY A 17 -5.22 -7.92 37.66
C GLY A 17 -5.72 -7.28 36.37
N GLY A 18 -6.63 -7.97 35.66
CA GLY A 18 -7.07 -7.58 34.31
C GLY A 18 -7.55 -6.13 34.16
N GLY A 19 -8.05 -5.47 35.21
CA GLY A 19 -8.56 -4.10 35.14
C GLY A 19 -7.53 -3.03 34.74
N GLY A 20 -6.31 -3.08 35.26
CA GLY A 20 -5.25 -2.12 34.94
C GLY A 20 -4.69 -2.31 33.52
N LEU A 21 -4.48 -3.56 33.12
CA LEU A 21 -4.11 -3.92 31.75
C LEU A 21 -5.21 -3.56 30.74
N SER A 22 -6.49 -3.73 31.11
CA SER A 22 -7.61 -3.32 30.27
C SER A 22 -7.70 -1.79 30.13
N LEU A 23 -7.48 -1.01 31.19
CA LEU A 23 -7.47 0.45 31.11
C LEU A 23 -6.31 0.96 30.25
N LEU A 24 -5.09 0.46 30.48
CA LEU A 24 -3.93 0.81 29.67
C LEU A 24 -4.12 0.41 28.20
N GLY A 25 -4.70 -0.77 27.96
CA GLY A 25 -5.05 -1.24 26.61
C GLY A 25 -6.08 -0.35 25.92
N ALA A 26 -7.16 0.03 26.63
CA ALA A 26 -8.19 0.91 26.11
C ALA A 26 -7.66 2.32 25.79
N LEU A 27 -6.81 2.88 26.66
CA LEU A 27 -6.16 4.17 26.44
C LEU A 27 -5.23 4.11 25.21
N SER A 28 -4.40 3.07 25.12
CA SER A 28 -3.48 2.87 24.00
C SER A 28 -4.24 2.73 22.67
N TYR A 29 -5.30 1.93 22.66
CA TYR A 29 -6.19 1.80 21.50
C TYR A 29 -6.84 3.14 21.14
N GLY A 30 -7.31 3.89 22.14
CA GLY A 30 -7.89 5.21 21.95
C GLY A 30 -6.94 6.20 21.26
N VAL A 31 -5.68 6.26 21.71
CA VAL A 31 -4.64 7.10 21.10
C VAL A 31 -4.41 6.68 19.65
N LEU A 32 -4.17 5.40 19.38
CA LEU A 32 -3.94 4.90 18.01
C LEU A 32 -5.12 5.20 17.08
N ARG A 33 -6.36 5.07 17.57
CA ARG A 33 -7.56 5.39 16.78
C ARG A 33 -7.69 6.88 16.49
N PHE A 34 -7.33 7.72 17.46
CA PHE A 34 -7.32 9.17 17.29
C PHE A 34 -6.27 9.60 16.27
N GLU A 35 -5.03 9.12 16.42
CA GLU A 35 -3.95 9.36 15.46
C GLU A 35 -4.32 8.90 14.06
N ALA A 36 -4.86 7.68 13.92
CA ALA A 36 -5.30 7.17 12.62
C ALA A 36 -6.42 8.02 12.00
N LYS A 37 -7.30 8.63 12.80
CA LYS A 37 -8.36 9.53 12.31
C LYS A 37 -7.77 10.86 11.83
N ILE A 38 -6.83 11.42 12.57
CA ILE A 38 -6.11 12.64 12.15
C ILE A 38 -5.32 12.36 10.87
N ALA A 39 -4.56 11.26 10.82
CA ALA A 39 -3.77 10.87 9.66
C ALA A 39 -4.64 10.74 8.40
N ARG A 40 -5.78 10.04 8.48
CA ARG A 40 -6.71 9.94 7.34
C ARG A 40 -7.22 11.29 6.85
N LYS A 41 -7.47 12.24 7.77
CA LYS A 41 -7.92 13.58 7.40
C LYS A 41 -6.80 14.42 6.79
N ALA A 42 -5.58 14.30 7.33
CA ALA A 42 -4.43 15.08 6.91
C ALA A 42 -3.84 14.61 5.56
N ILE A 43 -3.75 13.28 5.34
CA ILE A 43 -3.23 12.70 4.10
C ILE A 43 -4.20 12.95 2.94
N GLY A 44 -5.51 12.86 3.19
CA GLY A 44 -6.51 12.98 2.14
C GLY A 44 -6.45 11.84 1.13
N ARG A 45 -7.18 11.99 0.02
CA ARG A 45 -7.03 11.17 -1.19
C ARG A 45 -6.35 12.03 -2.25
N ILE A 46 -5.36 11.48 -2.94
CA ILE A 46 -4.81 12.11 -4.13
C ILE A 46 -5.74 11.69 -5.26
N ASP A 47 -6.60 12.61 -5.69
CA ASP A 47 -7.53 12.39 -6.80
C ASP A 47 -6.88 12.77 -8.16
N ALA A 48 -5.57 13.02 -8.18
CA ALA A 48 -4.84 13.26 -9.41
C ALA A 48 -4.86 12.00 -10.29
N PRO A 49 -5.06 12.15 -11.61
CA PRO A 49 -5.00 11.02 -12.52
C PRO A 49 -3.61 10.40 -12.47
N VAL A 50 -3.56 9.07 -12.33
CA VAL A 50 -2.29 8.33 -12.41
C VAL A 50 -1.86 8.28 -13.88
N PRO A 51 -0.62 8.68 -14.23
CA PRO A 51 -0.13 8.59 -15.59
C PRO A 51 -0.11 7.13 -16.08
N ASP A 52 -0.68 6.85 -17.25
CA ASP A 52 -0.71 5.49 -17.84
C ASP A 52 0.63 5.12 -18.48
N ALA A 53 1.26 4.06 -17.99
CA ALA A 53 2.54 3.57 -18.50
C ALA A 53 2.40 2.60 -19.68
N THR A 54 1.19 2.30 -20.13
CA THR A 54 0.94 1.38 -21.25
C THR A 54 1.55 1.92 -22.54
N GLY A 55 2.38 1.11 -23.19
CA GLY A 55 2.93 1.48 -24.49
C GLY A 55 4.17 0.72 -24.94
N TRP A 56 4.79 1.30 -25.97
CA TRP A 56 5.97 0.75 -26.63
C TRP A 56 7.26 1.40 -26.10
N TYR A 57 8.20 0.56 -25.69
CA TYR A 57 9.52 0.95 -25.21
C TYR A 57 10.63 0.37 -26.10
N GLY A 58 11.78 1.04 -26.11
CA GLY A 58 12.91 0.65 -26.96
C GLY A 58 12.71 0.99 -28.44
N ARG A 59 12.33 2.24 -28.74
CA ARG A 59 12.22 2.72 -30.13
C ARG A 59 13.50 2.40 -30.90
N GLY A 60 13.35 1.85 -32.10
CA GLY A 60 14.47 1.47 -32.97
C GLY A 60 15.11 0.11 -32.66
N ARG A 61 14.73 -0.56 -31.56
CA ARG A 61 15.26 -1.89 -31.22
C ARG A 61 14.61 -3.01 -32.04
N PRO A 62 15.34 -4.11 -32.29
CA PRO A 62 14.86 -5.23 -33.08
C PRO A 62 13.71 -6.00 -32.39
N GLY A 63 12.99 -6.76 -33.20
CA GLY A 63 11.98 -7.71 -32.74
C GLY A 63 12.53 -9.14 -32.57
N PRO A 64 11.71 -10.10 -32.11
CA PRO A 64 10.31 -9.94 -31.69
C PRO A 64 10.18 -9.13 -30.40
N ALA A 65 9.06 -8.45 -30.20
CA ALA A 65 8.87 -7.65 -28.99
C ALA A 65 8.64 -8.52 -27.75
N ILE A 66 9.21 -8.12 -26.62
CA ILE A 66 8.86 -8.66 -25.31
C ILE A 66 7.55 -8.02 -24.87
N LYS A 67 6.58 -8.83 -24.42
CA LYS A 67 5.33 -8.34 -23.86
C LYS A 67 5.40 -8.44 -22.34
N ILE A 68 5.04 -7.37 -21.66
CA ILE A 68 5.00 -7.31 -20.19
C ILE A 68 3.60 -6.88 -19.78
N ALA A 69 2.97 -7.65 -18.89
CA ALA A 69 1.79 -7.21 -18.16
C ALA A 69 2.24 -6.74 -16.77
N LEU A 70 1.93 -5.49 -16.44
CA LEU A 70 2.19 -4.92 -15.11
C LEU A 70 0.91 -5.00 -14.29
N LEU A 71 0.97 -5.75 -13.20
CA LEU A 71 -0.14 -5.99 -12.28
C LEU A 71 0.25 -5.45 -10.89
N GLY A 72 -0.72 -4.95 -10.14
CA GLY A 72 -0.49 -4.50 -8.77
C GLY A 72 -1.50 -3.47 -8.27
N ASP A 73 -1.09 -2.77 -7.21
CA ASP A 73 -1.88 -1.75 -6.54
C ASP A 73 -1.50 -0.32 -7.01
N SER A 74 -1.77 0.69 -6.18
CA SER A 74 -1.38 2.07 -6.44
C SER A 74 0.13 2.26 -6.58
N SER A 75 0.93 1.45 -5.90
CA SER A 75 2.40 1.55 -5.95
C SER A 75 2.90 1.12 -7.32
N ALA A 76 2.36 0.02 -7.86
CA ALA A 76 2.70 -0.46 -9.20
C ALA A 76 2.21 0.49 -10.29
N ALA A 77 1.03 1.09 -10.11
CA ALA A 77 0.48 2.08 -11.03
C ALA A 77 1.30 3.38 -11.10
N GLY A 78 2.16 3.65 -10.11
CA GLY A 78 2.88 4.93 -10.02
C GLY A 78 2.04 6.04 -9.41
N TYR A 79 1.12 5.71 -8.50
CA TYR A 79 0.36 6.72 -7.78
C TYR A 79 1.28 7.68 -7.02
N GLY A 80 1.10 8.98 -7.26
CA GLY A 80 1.90 10.04 -6.66
C GLY A 80 3.10 10.50 -7.50
N VAL A 81 3.32 9.95 -8.70
CA VAL A 81 4.28 10.50 -9.67
C VAL A 81 3.60 11.55 -10.57
N ASP A 82 4.39 12.49 -11.07
CA ASP A 82 3.87 13.60 -11.88
C ASP A 82 3.88 13.28 -13.38
N THR A 83 4.82 12.45 -13.85
CA THR A 83 4.98 12.13 -15.28
C THR A 83 5.04 10.64 -15.55
N VAL A 84 4.70 10.24 -16.78
CA VAL A 84 4.71 8.84 -17.20
C VAL A 84 6.09 8.21 -17.03
N GLU A 85 7.17 8.95 -17.30
CA GLU A 85 8.56 8.46 -17.22
C GLU A 85 8.99 8.06 -15.81
N GLN A 86 8.31 8.61 -14.79
CA GLN A 86 8.56 8.31 -13.39
C GLN A 86 7.76 7.08 -12.90
N THR A 87 6.80 6.60 -13.68
CA THR A 87 6.01 5.42 -13.32
C THR A 87 6.89 4.16 -13.26
N PRO A 88 6.60 3.21 -12.36
CA PRO A 88 7.28 1.93 -12.33
C PRO A 88 7.20 1.19 -13.68
N GLY A 89 6.07 1.27 -14.36
CA GLY A 89 5.88 0.69 -15.70
C GLY A 89 6.84 1.27 -16.74
N ALA A 90 6.97 2.59 -16.81
CA ALA A 90 7.88 3.21 -17.78
C ALA A 90 9.35 2.91 -17.49
N LEU A 91 9.74 2.92 -16.22
CA LEU A 91 11.09 2.56 -15.79
C LEU A 91 11.40 1.09 -16.13
N LEU A 92 10.47 0.18 -15.83
CA LEU A 92 10.60 -1.25 -16.14
C LEU A 92 10.67 -1.49 -17.65
N GLY A 93 9.73 -0.94 -18.43
CA GLY A 93 9.67 -1.13 -19.88
C GLY A 93 10.94 -0.61 -20.57
N SER A 94 11.44 0.55 -20.15
CA SER A 94 12.68 1.13 -20.66
C SER A 94 13.91 0.31 -20.28
N ALA A 95 14.02 -0.12 -19.01
CA ALA A 95 15.14 -0.91 -18.51
C ALA A 95 15.21 -2.29 -19.18
N VAL A 96 14.07 -2.99 -19.31
CA VAL A 96 14.01 -4.28 -20.00
C VAL A 96 14.36 -4.13 -21.47
N ALA A 97 13.83 -3.11 -22.14
CA ALA A 97 14.15 -2.86 -23.55
C ALA A 97 15.65 -2.59 -23.76
N ALA A 98 16.26 -1.85 -22.84
CA ALA A 98 17.69 -1.57 -22.86
C ALA A 98 18.53 -2.80 -22.59
N GLY A 99 18.22 -3.56 -21.53
CA GLY A 99 19.00 -4.73 -21.12
C GLY A 99 18.88 -5.92 -22.07
N ALA A 100 17.72 -6.09 -22.71
CA ALA A 100 17.48 -7.18 -23.65
C ALA A 100 17.79 -6.84 -25.11
N ASP A 101 18.19 -5.59 -25.39
CA ASP A 101 18.29 -5.01 -26.74
C ASP A 101 17.11 -5.35 -27.67
N ARG A 102 15.89 -5.26 -27.12
CA ARG A 102 14.66 -5.63 -27.82
C ARG A 102 13.57 -4.60 -27.59
N ARG A 103 12.64 -4.50 -28.54
CA ARG A 103 11.43 -3.72 -28.33
C ARG A 103 10.57 -4.36 -27.23
N VAL A 104 9.92 -3.54 -26.40
CA VAL A 104 9.01 -3.99 -25.34
C VAL A 104 7.63 -3.36 -25.55
N HIS A 105 6.56 -4.13 -25.42
CA HIS A 105 5.22 -3.61 -25.22
C HIS A 105 4.78 -3.92 -23.80
N LEU A 106 4.65 -2.88 -22.97
CA LEU A 106 4.17 -3.00 -21.61
C LEU A 106 2.70 -2.57 -21.57
N ARG A 107 1.89 -3.33 -20.86
CA ARG A 107 0.49 -3.01 -20.62
C ARG A 107 0.19 -3.09 -19.14
N GLU A 108 -0.43 -2.03 -18.62
CA GLU A 108 -0.74 -1.87 -17.23
C GLU A 108 -2.18 -2.32 -16.92
N PHE A 109 -2.34 -3.07 -15.83
CA PHE A 109 -3.64 -3.53 -15.32
C PHE A 109 -3.76 -3.27 -13.81
N CYS A 110 -2.99 -2.31 -13.29
CA CYS A 110 -2.96 -1.99 -11.88
C CYS A 110 -4.26 -1.30 -11.44
N PHE A 111 -4.67 -1.55 -10.19
CA PHE A 111 -5.80 -0.86 -9.57
C PHE A 111 -5.37 -0.19 -8.27
N SER A 112 -5.63 1.10 -8.10
CA SER A 112 -5.31 1.79 -6.85
C SER A 112 -6.05 1.16 -5.66
N GLY A 113 -5.31 0.76 -4.63
CA GLY A 113 -5.86 0.06 -3.47
C GLY A 113 -6.21 -1.42 -3.69
N ALA A 114 -5.72 -2.04 -4.78
CA ALA A 114 -5.89 -3.47 -5.02
C ALA A 114 -5.35 -4.30 -3.84
N LYS A 115 -6.10 -5.33 -3.47
CA LYS A 115 -5.65 -6.37 -2.54
C LYS A 115 -5.24 -7.61 -3.32
N SER A 116 -4.44 -8.49 -2.70
CA SER A 116 -3.97 -9.73 -3.33
C SER A 116 -5.10 -10.62 -3.86
N ILE A 117 -6.30 -10.60 -3.25
CA ILE A 117 -7.46 -11.36 -3.74
C ILE A 117 -7.98 -10.86 -5.09
N GLN A 118 -7.73 -9.59 -5.44
CA GLN A 118 -8.14 -8.97 -6.69
C GLN A 118 -7.10 -9.17 -7.81
N LEU A 119 -5.99 -9.88 -7.53
CA LEU A 119 -4.96 -10.14 -8.53
C LEU A 119 -5.50 -11.02 -9.67
N ALA A 120 -6.41 -11.94 -9.39
CA ALA A 120 -7.02 -12.81 -10.40
C ALA A 120 -7.72 -12.00 -11.51
N GLU A 121 -8.48 -10.97 -11.13
CA GLU A 121 -9.18 -10.09 -12.08
C GLU A 121 -8.20 -9.33 -12.99
N GLN A 122 -7.04 -8.94 -12.47
CA GLN A 122 -5.98 -8.28 -13.26
C GLN A 122 -5.32 -9.26 -14.24
N VAL A 123 -5.12 -10.51 -13.82
CA VAL A 123 -4.57 -11.58 -14.67
C VAL A 123 -5.54 -11.90 -15.80
N ASP A 124 -6.83 -12.02 -15.51
CA ASP A 124 -7.85 -12.33 -16.52
C ASP A 124 -8.01 -11.22 -17.56
N ALA A 125 -7.71 -9.97 -17.19
CA ALA A 125 -7.73 -8.83 -18.10
C ALA A 125 -6.48 -8.71 -19.00
N ALA A 126 -5.39 -9.40 -18.65
CA ALA A 126 -4.06 -9.25 -19.27
C ALA A 126 -3.89 -9.98 -20.61
#